data_AF-A0A9E0HPM3-F1
#
_entry.id   AF-A0A9E0HPM3-F1
#
_cell.length_a   1.000
_cell.length_b   1.000
_cell.length_c   1.000
_cell.angle_alpha   90.00
_cell.angle_beta   90.00
_cell.angle_gamma   90.00
#
_symmetry.space_group_name_H-M   'P 1'
#
loop_
_entity.id
_entity.type
_entity.pdbx_description
1 polymer ?
#
loop_
_entity_poly.entity_id
_entity_poly.type
_entity_poly.pdbx_seq_one_letter_code
_entity_poly.pdbx_strand_id
1 'polypeptide(L)'
;MRFLPLFFVLSTLGLYAQEKPALEPTGNAKLQWFRDAKLGIFIHWGIYSVKGVGESWSFHNGAIPHAEYMQQIEGFTAKRYDPAAWAELIRK
;
A
#
# COMPACT_ATOMS: atom_id res chain seq x y z
N MET A 1 71.51 8.14 -3.43
CA MET A 1 70.69 7.72 -4.59
C MET A 1 70.15 6.33 -4.33
N ARG A 2 68.88 6.22 -3.91
CA ARG A 2 68.14 4.95 -3.88
C ARG A 2 66.65 5.29 -3.96
N PHE A 3 66.17 5.49 -5.18
CA PHE A 3 64.73 5.65 -5.45
C PHE A 3 64.11 4.27 -5.41
N LEU A 4 63.31 4.00 -4.39
CA LEU A 4 62.44 2.84 -4.34
C LEU A 4 61.11 3.25 -5.01
N PRO A 5 60.69 2.65 -6.14
CA PRO A 5 59.40 2.95 -6.72
C PRO A 5 58.32 2.34 -5.81
N LEU A 6 57.55 3.20 -5.16
CA LEU A 6 56.34 2.84 -4.44
C LEU A 6 55.32 2.34 -5.47
N PHE A 7 55.25 1.02 -5.61
CA PHE A 7 54.26 0.35 -6.45
C PHE A 7 52.87 0.70 -5.91
N PHE A 8 52.16 1.53 -6.65
CA PHE A 8 50.77 1.90 -6.38
C PHE A 8 49.91 0.67 -6.70
N VAL A 9 49.72 -0.22 -5.72
CA VAL A 9 48.80 -1.35 -5.83
C VAL A 9 47.39 -0.79 -5.76
N LEU A 10 46.85 -0.49 -6.95
CA LEU A 10 45.45 -0.17 -7.17
C LEU A 10 44.63 -1.40 -6.77
N SER A 11 44.13 -1.38 -5.54
CA SER A 11 43.22 -2.40 -5.03
C SER A 11 41.94 -2.34 -5.87
N THR A 12 41.79 -3.30 -6.78
CA THR A 12 40.50 -3.64 -7.38
C THR A 12 39.62 -4.20 -6.27
N LEU A 13 39.04 -3.32 -5.47
CA LEU A 13 37.90 -3.67 -4.62
C LEU A 13 36.80 -4.13 -5.56
N GLY A 14 36.55 -5.45 -5.55
CA GLY A 14 35.47 -6.05 -6.32
C GLY A 14 34.17 -5.35 -6.00
N LEU A 15 33.61 -4.67 -7.00
CA LEU A 15 32.22 -4.24 -6.99
C LEU A 15 31.37 -5.51 -7.06
N TYR A 16 31.05 -6.07 -5.91
CA TYR A 16 29.98 -7.04 -5.81
C TYR A 16 28.67 -6.28 -6.01
N ALA A 17 27.95 -6.60 -7.11
CA ALA A 17 26.57 -6.18 -7.24
C ALA A 17 25.75 -6.81 -6.10
N GLN A 18 24.84 -6.06 -5.50
CA GLN A 18 23.94 -6.59 -4.49
C GLN A 18 23.05 -7.66 -5.15
N GLU A 19 23.19 -8.92 -4.73
CA GLU A 19 22.17 -9.93 -5.05
C GLU A 19 20.87 -9.47 -4.42
N LYS A 20 19.83 -9.29 -5.24
CA LYS A 20 18.47 -9.22 -4.70
C LYS A 20 18.27 -10.55 -3.98
N PRO A 21 18.01 -10.56 -2.67
CA PRO A 21 17.62 -11.80 -2.02
C PRO A 21 16.47 -12.35 -2.84
N ALA A 22 16.64 -13.58 -3.34
CA ALA A 22 15.52 -14.28 -3.92
C ALA A 22 14.44 -14.21 -2.85
N LEU A 23 13.29 -13.61 -3.18
CA LEU A 23 12.14 -13.70 -2.31
C LEU A 23 11.90 -15.19 -2.17
N GLU A 24 12.27 -15.76 -1.01
CA GLU A 24 11.98 -17.15 -0.67
C GLU A 24 10.55 -17.38 -1.13
N PRO A 25 10.28 -18.35 -2.03
CA PRO A 25 8.94 -18.62 -2.48
C PRO A 25 8.14 -18.79 -1.22
N THR A 26 7.27 -17.83 -0.92
CA THR A 26 6.72 -17.67 0.41
C THR A 26 5.78 -18.84 0.65
N GLY A 27 6.32 -20.00 1.03
CA GLY A 27 5.66 -21.08 1.75
C GLY A 27 5.29 -20.62 3.15
N ASN A 28 4.89 -19.35 3.27
CA ASN A 28 4.31 -18.81 4.46
C ASN A 28 2.91 -19.44 4.52
N ALA A 29 2.79 -20.51 5.30
CA ALA A 29 1.53 -21.19 5.55
C ALA A 29 0.40 -20.21 5.96
N LYS A 30 0.74 -19.05 6.53
CA LYS A 30 -0.21 -17.99 6.88
C LYS A 30 -0.88 -17.32 5.67
N LEU A 31 -0.29 -17.41 4.47
CA LEU A 31 -0.88 -16.87 3.23
C LEU A 31 -1.66 -17.93 2.45
N GLN A 32 -1.64 -19.19 2.87
CA GLN A 32 -2.29 -20.27 2.15
C GLN A 32 -3.81 -20.03 2.04
N TRP A 33 -4.46 -19.66 3.15
CA TRP A 33 -5.90 -19.34 3.14
C TRP A 33 -6.25 -18.22 2.15
N PHE A 34 -5.41 -17.19 2.03
CA PHE A 34 -5.65 -16.06 1.12
C PHE A 34 -5.53 -16.50 -0.34
N ARG A 35 -4.51 -17.32 -0.62
CA ARG A 35 -4.36 -17.95 -1.94
C ARG A 35 -5.55 -18.83 -2.27
N ASP A 36 -6.09 -19.55 -1.30
CA ASP A 36 -7.21 -20.47 -1.49
C ASP A 36 -8.57 -19.77 -1.58
N ALA A 37 -8.72 -18.59 -0.97
CA ALA A 37 -9.98 -17.85 -0.97
C ALA A 37 -10.44 -17.38 -2.36
N LYS A 38 -9.50 -17.06 -3.28
CA LYS A 38 -9.67 -16.62 -4.69
C LYS A 38 -10.49 -15.35 -4.94
N LEU A 39 -11.53 -15.10 -4.15
CA LEU A 39 -12.47 -13.99 -4.28
C LEU A 39 -12.62 -13.30 -2.93
N GLY A 40 -12.66 -11.98 -2.95
CA GLY A 40 -12.92 -11.15 -1.77
C GLY A 40 -13.65 -9.89 -2.16
N ILE A 41 -14.29 -9.26 -1.18
CA ILE A 41 -14.96 -7.97 -1.34
C ILE A 41 -14.08 -6.87 -0.78
N PHE A 42 -13.88 -5.82 -1.57
CA PHE A 42 -13.17 -4.61 -1.14
C PHE A 42 -14.17 -3.46 -1.01
N ILE A 43 -14.16 -2.77 0.13
CA ILE A 43 -15.16 -1.74 0.46
C ILE A 43 -14.46 -0.39 0.58
N HIS A 44 -14.80 0.53 -0.31
CA HIS A 44 -14.46 1.94 -0.19
C HIS A 44 -15.60 2.67 0.51
N TRP A 45 -15.43 2.99 1.79
CA TRP A 45 -16.39 3.77 2.54
C TRP A 45 -15.72 4.75 3.51
N GLY A 46 -16.18 6.00 3.53
CA GLY A 46 -15.63 7.05 4.38
C GLY A 46 -16.34 8.39 4.19
N ILE A 47 -15.76 9.47 4.70
CA ILE A 47 -16.38 10.80 4.66
C ILE A 47 -16.67 11.29 3.23
N TYR A 48 -15.87 10.87 2.25
CA TYR A 48 -16.09 11.17 0.82
C TYR A 48 -17.43 10.62 0.29
N SER A 49 -17.97 9.58 0.93
CA SER A 49 -19.25 8.99 0.55
C SER A 49 -20.45 9.87 0.89
N VAL A 50 -20.29 10.92 1.70
CA VAL A 50 -21.41 11.80 2.13
C VAL A 50 -21.97 12.60 0.96
N LYS A 51 -21.11 13.21 0.15
CA LYS A 51 -21.50 13.93 -1.08
C LYS A 51 -21.22 13.13 -2.36
N GLY A 52 -20.90 11.84 -2.25
CA GLY A 52 -20.61 10.99 -3.42
C GLY A 52 -19.35 11.41 -4.19
N VAL A 53 -18.35 11.91 -3.47
CA VAL A 53 -17.06 12.33 -4.03
C VAL A 53 -16.16 11.10 -4.18
N GLY A 54 -15.28 11.11 -5.18
CA GLY A 54 -14.29 10.04 -5.37
C GLY A 54 -13.45 9.78 -4.12
N GLU A 55 -13.08 8.52 -3.92
CA GLU A 55 -12.25 8.11 -2.81
C GLU A 55 -10.82 8.66 -2.96
N SER A 56 -10.20 8.97 -1.81
CA SER A 56 -8.77 9.31 -1.65
C SER A 56 -8.29 10.61 -2.29
N TRP A 57 -8.38 10.75 -3.62
CA TRP A 57 -7.59 11.72 -4.38
C TRP A 57 -8.36 12.96 -4.84
N SER A 58 -9.64 13.10 -4.49
CA SER A 58 -10.48 14.15 -5.06
C SER A 58 -10.03 15.57 -4.74
N PHE A 59 -9.47 15.84 -3.57
CA PHE A 59 -8.91 17.16 -3.30
C PHE A 59 -7.47 17.32 -3.82
N HIS A 60 -6.69 16.23 -3.89
CA HIS A 60 -5.34 16.25 -4.46
C HIS A 60 -5.37 16.58 -5.96
N ASN A 61 -6.32 16.00 -6.68
CA ASN A 61 -6.50 16.19 -8.11
C ASN A 61 -7.29 17.46 -8.46
N GLY A 62 -7.69 18.25 -7.46
CA GLY A 62 -8.46 19.48 -7.65
C GLY A 62 -9.92 19.29 -8.06
N ALA A 63 -10.47 18.08 -7.91
CA ALA A 63 -11.89 17.82 -8.20
C ALA A 63 -12.81 18.54 -7.20
N ILE A 64 -12.41 18.66 -5.93
CA ILE A 64 -13.06 19.51 -4.94
C ILE A 64 -12.04 20.23 -4.03
N PRO A 65 -12.35 21.42 -3.49
CA PRO A 65 -11.49 22.06 -2.50
C PRO A 65 -11.35 21.21 -1.23
N HIS A 66 -10.16 21.23 -0.60
CA HIS A 66 -9.91 20.50 0.65
C HIS A 66 -10.90 20.88 1.77
N ALA A 67 -11.21 22.17 1.92
CA ALA A 67 -12.18 22.61 2.92
C ALA A 67 -13.58 21.99 2.71
N GLU A 68 -14.02 21.88 1.46
CA GLU A 68 -15.29 21.24 1.13
C GLU A 68 -15.25 19.72 1.36
N TYR A 69 -14.12 19.08 1.04
CA TYR A 69 -13.91 17.67 1.33
C TYR A 69 -14.07 17.39 2.84
N MET A 70 -13.46 18.24 3.68
CA MET A 70 -13.46 18.08 5.13
C MET A 70 -14.80 18.40 5.80
N GLN A 71 -15.63 19.28 5.23
CA GLN A 71 -16.99 19.54 5.74
C GLN A 71 -17.88 18.28 5.78
N GLN A 72 -17.54 17.26 5.00
CA GLN A 72 -18.28 16.00 4.99
C GLN A 72 -18.17 15.20 6.30
N ILE A 73 -17.20 15.50 7.17
CA ILE A 73 -17.01 14.81 8.47
C ILE A 73 -18.31 14.82 9.29
N GLU A 74 -18.99 15.96 9.35
CA GLU A 74 -20.22 16.10 10.15
C GLU A 74 -21.38 15.25 9.59
N GLY A 75 -21.40 15.02 8.28
CA GLY A 75 -22.43 14.21 7.62
C GLY A 75 -22.17 12.70 7.69
N PHE A 76 -20.94 12.27 8.00
CA PHE A 76 -20.57 10.87 8.03
C PHE A 76 -20.96 10.21 9.36
N THR A 77 -22.26 9.99 9.55
CA THR A 77 -22.82 9.47 10.81
C THR A 77 -22.88 7.96 10.89
N ALA A 78 -22.77 7.26 9.75
CA ALA A 78 -22.97 5.81 9.67
C ALA A 78 -24.30 5.32 10.31
N LYS A 79 -25.36 6.16 10.36
CA LYS A 79 -26.59 5.89 11.13
C LYS A 79 -27.29 4.56 10.81
N ARG A 80 -27.13 4.04 9.58
CA ARG A 80 -27.71 2.76 9.13
C ARG A 80 -26.64 1.70 8.85
N TYR A 81 -25.45 1.86 9.40
CA TYR A 81 -24.40 0.86 9.26
C TYR A 81 -24.74 -0.37 10.08
N ASP A 82 -24.93 -1.48 9.39
CA ASP A 82 -25.13 -2.80 9.98
C ASP A 82 -24.07 -3.76 9.38
N PRO A 83 -22.96 -4.00 10.10
CA PRO A 83 -21.91 -4.89 9.62
C PRO A 83 -22.38 -6.35 9.49
N ALA A 84 -23.37 -6.78 10.28
CA ALA A 84 -23.89 -8.14 10.20
C ALA A 84 -24.69 -8.33 8.92
N ALA A 85 -25.52 -7.35 8.54
CA ALA A 85 -26.22 -7.35 7.27
C ALA A 85 -25.25 -7.35 6.07
N TRP A 86 -24.13 -6.62 6.15
CA TRP A 86 -23.10 -6.63 5.11
C TRP A 86 -22.41 -7.98 4.99
N ALA A 87 -22.00 -8.57 6.11
CA ALA A 87 -21.40 -9.90 6.12
C ALA A 87 -22.35 -10.96 5.56
N GLU A 88 -23.63 -10.92 5.95
CA GLU A 88 -24.63 -11.85 5.44
C GLU A 88 -24.92 -11.66 3.95
N LEU A 89 -24.87 -10.42 3.44
CA LEU A 89 -24.97 -10.16 2.00
C LEU A 89 -23.78 -10.72 1.24
N ILE A 90 -22.55 -10.50 1.73
CA ILE A 90 -21.30 -10.90 1.07
C ILE A 90 -21.12 -12.42 1.04
N ARG A 91 -21.64 -13.12 2.06
CA ARG A 91 -21.55 -14.58 2.19
C ARG A 91 -22.42 -15.33 1.16
N LYS A 92 -23.48 -14.70 0.65
CA LYS A 92 -24.41 -15.32 -0.31
C LYS A 92 -23.73 -15.59 -1.65
#